data_AF-A0A2N2PR45-F1
#
_entry.id   AF-A0A2N2PR45-F1
#
_cell.length_a   1.000
_cell.length_b   1.000
_cell.length_c   1.000
_cell.angle_alpha   90.00
_cell.angle_beta   90.00
_cell.angle_gamma   90.00
#
_symmetry.space_group_name_H-M   'P 1'
#
loop_
_entity.id
_entity.type
_entity.pdbx_description
1 polymer ?
#
loop_
_entity_poly.entity_id
_entity_poly.type
_entity_poly.pdbx_seq_one_letter_code
_entity_poly.pdbx_strand_id
1 'polypeptide(L)'
;MLNRFDRPVGVICFETDVLEDASHLPFLLGQLFNTGLAWQWSSSRRYPVHPAFARLDLPERRDYTRLTPSQLSTLQEDLTEQDMNDDCRSLELIGADIDLLDTLRAKESAKRVMANFVRELPPIRLVLARPGDTGSCHIFLPHQPSASVVALLAGWGIDPAKVTRRWPYRRLHLARLESMFGLEGLS
;
A
#
# COMPACT_ATOMS: atom_id res chain seq x y z
N MET A 1 -8.14 2.71 13.87
CA MET A 1 -9.48 2.24 13.48
C MET A 1 -9.31 1.12 12.45
N LEU A 2 -10.05 0.01 12.52
CA LEU A 2 -9.89 -1.10 11.53
C LEU A 2 -11.24 -1.48 10.89
N ASN A 3 -11.42 -1.11 9.62
CA ASN A 3 -12.58 -1.50 8.83
C ASN A 3 -12.20 -2.58 7.80
N ARG A 4 -13.17 -3.42 7.41
CA ARG A 4 -13.00 -4.44 6.37
C ARG A 4 -14.01 -4.27 5.26
N PHE A 5 -13.55 -4.37 4.02
CA PHE A 5 -14.34 -4.27 2.81
C PHE A 5 -14.32 -5.60 2.08
N ASP A 6 -15.48 -6.25 2.00
CA ASP A 6 -15.64 -7.62 1.52
C ASP A 6 -16.34 -7.66 0.14
N ARG A 7 -15.99 -8.64 -0.69
CA ARG A 7 -16.71 -9.03 -1.92
C ARG A 7 -16.68 -10.54 -2.11
N PRO A 8 -17.59 -11.16 -2.89
CA PRO A 8 -17.64 -12.61 -3.02
C PRO A 8 -16.43 -13.24 -3.75
N VAL A 9 -15.83 -12.50 -4.68
CA VAL A 9 -14.71 -12.95 -5.53
C VAL A 9 -13.72 -11.80 -5.68
N GLY A 10 -12.43 -12.11 -5.62
CA GLY A 10 -11.35 -11.15 -5.79
C GLY A 10 -10.87 -10.55 -4.47
N VAL A 11 -9.84 -9.70 -4.50
CA VAL A 11 -9.23 -9.17 -3.26
C VAL A 11 -10.23 -8.51 -2.31
N ILE A 12 -9.96 -8.63 -1.02
CA ILE A 12 -10.59 -7.86 0.06
C ILE A 12 -9.69 -6.69 0.43
N CYS A 13 -10.23 -5.75 1.22
CA CYS A 13 -9.46 -4.60 1.70
C CYS A 13 -9.67 -4.38 3.20
N PHE A 14 -8.60 -4.04 3.90
CA PHE A 14 -8.66 -3.44 5.24
C PHE A 14 -8.29 -1.96 5.15
N GLU A 15 -9.09 -1.12 5.80
CA GLU A 15 -8.77 0.29 6.01
C GLU A 15 -8.29 0.47 7.45
N THR A 16 -7.12 1.08 7.61
CA THR A 16 -6.47 1.25 8.91
C THR A 16 -5.61 2.51 8.99
N ASP A 17 -5.36 2.98 10.20
CA ASP A 17 -4.48 4.10 10.56
C ASP A 17 -3.08 3.64 11.00
N VAL A 18 -2.71 2.38 10.72
CA VAL A 18 -1.48 1.76 11.23
C VAL A 18 -0.19 2.53 10.87
N LEU A 19 -0.19 3.29 9.78
CA LEU A 19 0.96 4.08 9.32
C LEU A 19 0.89 5.56 9.72
N GLU A 20 -0.10 5.98 10.50
CA GLU A 20 -0.29 7.38 10.89
C GLU A 20 0.74 7.82 11.95
N ASP A 21 1.07 6.95 12.90
CA ASP A 21 2.04 7.24 13.95
C ASP A 21 3.48 7.05 13.46
N ALA A 22 4.13 8.17 13.15
CA ALA A 22 5.52 8.21 12.69
C ALA A 22 6.51 7.54 13.65
N SER A 23 6.21 7.47 14.96
CA SER A 23 7.09 6.86 15.96
C SER A 23 7.14 5.33 15.85
N HIS A 24 6.09 4.71 15.31
CA HIS A 24 6.01 3.26 15.13
C HIS A 24 6.51 2.79 13.76
N LEU A 25 6.62 3.70 12.78
CA LEU A 25 7.02 3.35 11.41
C LEU A 25 8.33 2.54 11.32
N PRO A 26 9.43 2.85 12.02
CA PRO A 26 10.66 2.06 11.91
C PRO A 26 10.45 0.58 12.25
N PHE A 27 9.65 0.30 13.29
CA PHE A 27 9.33 -1.05 13.71
C PHE A 27 8.44 -1.76 12.67
N LEU A 28 7.38 -1.09 12.22
CA LEU A 28 6.43 -1.65 11.24
C LEU A 28 7.10 -1.97 9.91
N LEU A 29 7.88 -1.01 9.37
CA LEU A 29 8.58 -1.18 8.10
C LEU A 29 9.68 -2.25 8.18
N GLY A 30 10.34 -2.39 9.33
CA GLY A 30 11.32 -3.45 9.56
C GLY A 30 10.74 -4.86 9.39
N GLN A 31 9.45 -5.05 9.69
CA GLN A 31 8.80 -6.35 9.56
C GLN A 31 8.56 -6.79 8.12
N LEU A 32 8.59 -5.87 7.14
CA LEU A 32 8.38 -6.18 5.72
C LEU A 32 9.34 -7.30 5.25
N PHE A 33 10.59 -7.25 5.70
CA PHE A 33 11.63 -8.21 5.30
C PHE A 33 11.50 -9.59 5.93
N ASN A 34 10.67 -9.75 6.97
CA ASN A 34 10.40 -11.06 7.58
C ASN A 34 9.42 -11.91 6.75
N THR A 35 8.80 -11.32 5.72
CA THR A 35 7.77 -11.99 4.92
C THR A 35 8.32 -12.88 3.80
N GLY A 36 9.59 -12.68 3.42
CA GLY A 36 10.18 -13.29 2.23
C GLY A 36 9.67 -12.71 0.90
N LEU A 37 8.83 -11.68 0.93
CA LEU A 37 8.33 -11.01 -0.29
C LEU A 37 9.36 -10.02 -0.83
N ALA A 38 9.39 -9.87 -2.16
CA ALA A 38 10.02 -8.75 -2.82
C ALA A 38 9.09 -7.55 -2.73
N TRP A 39 9.60 -6.45 -2.16
CA TRP A 39 8.84 -5.22 -1.95
C TRP A 39 9.22 -4.15 -2.97
N GLN A 40 8.23 -3.47 -3.54
CA GLN A 40 8.41 -2.30 -4.38
C GLN A 40 7.46 -1.20 -3.94
N TRP A 41 7.91 0.05 -3.97
CA TRP A 41 7.05 1.18 -3.64
C TRP A 41 7.16 2.31 -4.64
N SER A 42 6.07 3.05 -4.80
CA SER A 42 6.00 4.32 -5.52
C SER A 42 5.37 5.37 -4.59
N SER A 43 5.68 6.63 -4.81
CA SER A 43 5.07 7.73 -4.04
C SER A 43 4.99 9.01 -4.85
N SER A 44 4.04 9.88 -4.51
CA SER A 44 3.94 11.21 -5.12
C SER A 44 3.29 12.21 -4.18
N ARG A 45 3.70 13.48 -4.28
CA ARG A 45 2.98 14.61 -3.68
C ARG A 45 2.12 15.30 -4.73
N ARG A 46 1.00 15.90 -4.31
CA ARG A 46 0.07 16.61 -5.19
C ARG A 46 0.43 18.09 -5.32
N TYR A 47 0.85 18.70 -4.22
CA TYR A 47 1.29 20.09 -4.15
C TYR A 47 2.79 20.17 -3.84
N PRO A 48 3.42 21.36 -3.99
CA PRO A 48 4.79 21.58 -3.54
C PRO A 48 5.00 21.15 -2.08
N VAL A 49 6.22 20.72 -1.76
CA VAL A 49 6.59 20.27 -0.41
C VAL A 49 6.41 21.38 0.63
N HIS A 50 5.90 21.03 1.82
CA HIS A 50 5.80 21.98 2.92
C HIS A 50 7.20 22.38 3.42
N PRO A 51 7.45 23.66 3.77
CA PRO A 51 8.78 24.14 4.18
C PRO A 51 9.43 23.34 5.32
N ALA A 52 8.64 22.81 6.26
CA ALA A 52 9.14 21.98 7.37
C ALA A 52 9.80 20.66 6.90
N PHE A 53 9.42 20.17 5.72
CA PHE A 53 9.88 18.92 5.12
C PHE A 53 10.84 19.13 3.93
N ALA A 54 11.07 20.37 3.49
CA ALA A 54 11.93 20.67 2.34
C ALA A 54 13.36 20.12 2.46
N ARG A 55 13.86 19.91 3.68
CA ARG A 55 15.18 19.32 3.94
C ARG A 55 15.31 17.84 3.55
N LEU A 56 14.19 17.13 3.33
CA LEU A 56 14.20 15.71 2.97
C LEU A 56 14.62 15.49 1.50
N ASP A 57 14.56 16.54 0.67
CA ASP A 57 14.98 16.52 -0.74
C ASP A 57 14.34 15.36 -1.55
N LEU A 58 13.09 15.02 -1.23
CA LEU A 58 12.37 13.96 -1.94
C LEU A 58 11.86 14.45 -3.30
N PRO A 59 11.88 13.59 -4.34
CA PRO A 59 11.33 13.94 -5.64
C PRO A 59 9.81 14.12 -5.54
N GLU A 60 9.25 14.95 -6.43
CA GLU A 60 7.79 15.14 -6.51
C GLU A 60 7.06 13.82 -6.76
N ARG A 61 7.64 13.01 -7.65
CA ARG A 61 7.19 11.67 -7.95
C ARG A 61 8.37 10.71 -7.85
N ARG A 62 8.18 9.64 -7.10
CA ARG A 62 9.05 8.48 -7.06
C ARG A 62 8.38 7.35 -7.83
N ASP A 63 9.00 6.97 -8.94
CA ASP A 63 8.58 5.76 -9.66
C ASP A 63 8.89 4.51 -8.84
N TYR A 64 8.27 3.38 -9.21
CA TYR A 64 8.48 2.12 -8.51
C TYR A 64 9.97 1.85 -8.30
N THR A 65 10.31 1.66 -7.03
CA THR A 65 11.66 1.40 -6.54
C THR A 65 11.61 0.10 -5.74
N ARG A 66 12.56 -0.81 -5.96
CA ARG A 66 12.71 -2.01 -5.12
C ARG A 66 13.12 -1.56 -3.72
N LEU A 67 12.44 -2.04 -2.69
CA LEU A 67 12.75 -1.76 -1.28
C LEU A 67 13.80 -2.73 -0.74
N THR A 68 14.88 -2.17 -0.22
CA THR A 68 15.96 -2.86 0.50
C THR A 68 16.08 -2.32 1.93
N PRO A 69 16.77 -3.02 2.85
CA PRO A 69 16.95 -2.52 4.21
C PRO A 69 17.57 -1.11 4.29
N SER A 70 18.46 -0.77 3.35
CA SER A 70 19.09 0.56 3.31
C SER A 70 18.15 1.68 2.84
N GLN A 71 16.97 1.35 2.35
CA GLN A 71 15.98 2.32 1.86
C GLN A 71 14.81 2.51 2.83
N LEU A 72 14.82 1.85 3.99
CA LEU A 72 13.76 1.99 4.99
C LEU A 72 13.59 3.44 5.47
N SER A 73 14.70 4.17 5.65
CA SER A 73 14.64 5.60 6.02
C SER A 73 13.95 6.42 4.95
N THR A 74 14.28 6.19 3.67
CA THR A 74 13.64 6.90 2.55
C THR A 74 12.16 6.57 2.41
N LEU A 75 11.76 5.32 2.65
CA LEU A 75 10.35 4.95 2.69
C LEU A 75 9.62 5.65 3.86
N GLN A 76 10.25 5.75 5.02
CA GLN A 76 9.71 6.47 6.17
C GLN A 76 9.58 7.97 5.88
N GLU A 77 10.56 8.57 5.23
CA GLU A 77 10.52 9.97 4.77
C GLU A 77 9.37 10.18 3.78
N ASP A 78 9.21 9.28 2.79
CA ASP A 78 8.08 9.30 1.86
C ASP A 78 6.72 9.18 2.60
N LEU A 79 6.64 8.41 3.69
CA LEU A 79 5.41 8.25 4.47
C LEU A 79 5.06 9.45 5.37
N THR A 80 6.05 10.31 5.67
CA THR A 80 5.90 11.41 6.64
C THR A 80 5.95 12.78 6.00
N GLU A 81 6.50 12.93 4.78
CA GLU A 81 6.48 14.19 4.05
C GLU A 81 5.04 14.66 3.83
N GLN A 82 4.82 15.94 4.12
CA GLN A 82 3.59 16.67 3.82
C GLN A 82 3.83 17.74 2.75
N ASP A 83 2.81 17.99 1.95
CA ASP A 83 2.78 19.10 1.00
C ASP A 83 2.19 20.37 1.64
N MET A 84 2.14 21.48 0.90
CA MET A 84 1.68 22.78 1.43
C MET A 84 0.23 22.80 1.98
N ASN A 85 -0.57 21.76 1.72
CA ASN A 85 -1.91 21.62 2.29
C ASN A 85 -1.95 20.68 3.50
N ASP A 86 -0.79 20.31 4.04
CA ASP A 86 -0.60 19.31 5.10
C ASP A 86 -1.03 17.87 4.68
N ASP A 87 -1.33 17.66 3.40
CA ASP A 87 -1.60 16.35 2.83
C ASP A 87 -0.32 15.53 2.77
N CYS A 88 -0.42 14.25 3.11
CA CYS A 88 0.71 13.33 3.01
C CYS A 88 0.93 12.92 1.56
N ARG A 89 2.10 12.33 1.26
CA ARG A 89 2.32 11.72 -0.06
C ARG A 89 1.34 10.57 -0.29
N SER A 90 0.82 10.50 -1.52
CA SER A 90 0.18 9.28 -2.00
C SER A 90 1.24 8.21 -2.15
N LEU A 91 0.96 7.00 -1.67
CA LEU A 91 1.94 5.91 -1.64
C LEU A 91 1.32 4.57 -2.02
N GLU A 92 2.04 3.79 -2.79
CA GLU A 92 1.72 2.39 -3.09
C GLU A 92 2.91 1.51 -2.71
N LEU A 93 2.66 0.46 -1.95
CA LEU A 93 3.65 -0.53 -1.54
C LEU A 93 3.14 -1.92 -1.90
N ILE A 94 3.89 -2.63 -2.75
CA ILE A 94 3.52 -3.91 -3.33
C ILE A 94 4.46 -4.97 -2.76
N GLY A 95 3.88 -6.04 -2.21
CA GLY A 95 4.60 -7.24 -1.78
C GLY A 95 4.27 -8.40 -2.70
N ALA A 96 5.27 -9.00 -3.32
CA ALA A 96 5.11 -10.08 -4.29
C ALA A 96 6.13 -11.22 -4.08
N ASP A 97 5.81 -12.41 -4.58
CA ASP A 97 6.70 -13.58 -4.50
C ASP A 97 7.99 -13.41 -5.33
N ILE A 98 7.95 -12.54 -6.34
CA ILE A 98 9.08 -12.25 -7.23
C ILE A 98 9.26 -10.74 -7.32
N ASP A 99 10.45 -10.30 -7.73
CA ASP A 99 10.64 -8.90 -8.04
C ASP A 99 9.83 -8.49 -9.28
N LEU A 100 9.01 -7.46 -9.12
CA LEU A 100 8.13 -6.93 -10.16
C LEU A 100 8.62 -5.61 -10.74
N LEU A 101 9.79 -5.10 -10.36
CA LEU A 101 10.24 -3.75 -10.75
C LEU A 101 10.11 -3.47 -12.27
N ASP A 102 10.62 -4.36 -13.12
CA ASP A 102 10.53 -4.19 -14.58
C ASP A 102 9.09 -4.36 -15.10
N THR A 103 8.30 -5.22 -14.46
CA THR A 103 6.88 -5.42 -14.78
C THR A 103 6.08 -4.15 -14.47
N LEU A 104 6.34 -3.52 -13.33
CA LEU A 104 5.63 -2.33 -12.86
C LEU A 104 5.99 -1.07 -13.66
N ARG A 105 7.19 -1.00 -14.23
CA ARG A 105 7.61 0.12 -15.11
C ARG A 105 6.87 0.12 -16.45
N ALA A 106 6.47 -1.04 -16.95
CA ALA A 106 5.75 -1.16 -18.21
C ALA A 106 4.23 -1.12 -17.97
N LYS A 107 3.57 -0.03 -18.37
CA LYS A 107 2.14 0.23 -18.12
C LYS A 107 1.21 -0.98 -18.37
N GLU A 108 1.34 -1.64 -19.52
CA GLU A 108 0.48 -2.78 -19.87
C GLU A 108 0.80 -4.04 -19.05
N SER A 109 2.07 -4.25 -18.70
CA SER A 109 2.48 -5.34 -17.82
C SER A 109 2.03 -5.10 -16.37
N ALA A 110 2.15 -3.86 -15.89
CA ALA A 110 1.65 -3.42 -14.59
C ALA A 110 0.13 -3.65 -14.48
N LYS A 111 -0.65 -3.22 -15.48
CA LYS A 111 -2.09 -3.48 -15.53
C LYS A 111 -2.42 -4.96 -15.49
N ARG A 112 -1.69 -5.78 -16.24
CA ARG A 112 -1.91 -7.23 -16.28
C ARG A 112 -1.63 -7.88 -14.93
N VAL A 113 -0.52 -7.55 -14.27
CA VAL A 113 -0.18 -8.15 -12.98
C VAL A 113 -1.15 -7.70 -11.88
N MET A 114 -1.63 -6.46 -11.92
CA MET A 114 -2.66 -5.97 -11.00
C MET A 114 -4.04 -6.60 -11.29
N ALA A 115 -4.40 -6.80 -12.56
CA ALA A 115 -5.61 -7.53 -12.94
C ALA A 115 -5.60 -8.99 -12.46
N ASN A 116 -4.44 -9.65 -12.51
CA ASN A 116 -4.25 -10.96 -11.92
C ASN A 116 -4.44 -10.91 -10.40
N PHE A 117 -3.86 -9.91 -9.73
CA PHE A 117 -4.01 -9.74 -8.29
C PHE A 117 -5.46 -9.50 -7.88
N VAL A 118 -6.23 -8.68 -8.62
CA VAL A 118 -7.69 -8.50 -8.42
C VAL A 118 -8.41 -9.84 -8.39
N ARG A 119 -7.98 -10.80 -9.23
CA ARG A 119 -8.50 -12.17 -9.31
C ARG A 119 -7.82 -13.15 -8.34
N GLU A 120 -7.05 -12.63 -7.39
CA GLU A 120 -6.29 -13.38 -6.37
C GLU A 120 -5.22 -14.32 -6.94
N LEU A 121 -4.74 -14.03 -8.15
CA LEU A 121 -3.69 -14.80 -8.81
C LEU A 121 -2.31 -14.23 -8.44
N PRO A 122 -1.28 -15.11 -8.30
CA PRO A 122 0.09 -14.68 -8.07
C PRO A 122 0.62 -13.79 -9.22
N PRO A 123 1.71 -13.05 -9.02
CA PRO A 123 2.66 -13.15 -7.89
C PRO A 123 2.44 -12.15 -6.75
N ILE A 124 1.53 -11.18 -6.89
CA ILE A 124 1.27 -10.19 -5.83
C ILE A 124 0.52 -10.87 -4.69
N ARG A 125 0.96 -10.60 -3.46
CA ARG A 125 0.38 -11.15 -2.22
C ARG A 125 -0.32 -10.08 -1.38
N LEU A 126 0.16 -8.84 -1.48
CA LEU A 126 -0.39 -7.70 -0.76
C LEU A 126 -0.10 -6.41 -1.53
N VAL A 127 -1.06 -5.50 -1.52
CA VAL A 127 -0.87 -4.10 -1.93
C VAL A 127 -1.34 -3.22 -0.80
N LEU A 128 -0.46 -2.35 -0.29
CA LEU A 128 -0.83 -1.26 0.57
C LEU A 128 -0.90 0.02 -0.26
N ALA A 129 -1.97 0.77 -0.11
CA ALA A 129 -2.14 2.04 -0.80
C ALA A 129 -2.63 3.11 0.19
N ARG A 130 -1.98 4.26 0.21
CA ARG A 130 -2.35 5.41 1.03
C ARG A 130 -2.62 6.58 0.09
N PRO A 131 -3.88 6.99 -0.10
CA PRO A 131 -4.21 8.25 -0.74
C PRO A 131 -3.67 9.42 0.08
N GLY A 132 -3.07 10.41 -0.58
CA GLY A 132 -2.38 11.51 0.12
C GLY A 132 -3.27 12.43 0.94
N ASP A 133 -4.54 12.56 0.56
CA ASP A 133 -5.57 13.36 1.22
C ASP A 133 -6.23 12.64 2.41
N THR A 134 -5.75 11.45 2.76
CA THR A 134 -6.30 10.66 3.87
C THR A 134 -5.20 10.18 4.82
N GLY A 135 -5.48 10.23 6.12
CA GLY A 135 -4.64 9.57 7.14
C GLY A 135 -4.72 8.03 7.07
N SER A 136 -5.75 7.48 6.41
CA SER A 136 -5.99 6.05 6.33
C SER A 136 -5.20 5.38 5.19
N CYS A 137 -4.72 4.17 5.46
CA CYS A 137 -4.16 3.29 4.45
C CYS A 137 -5.12 2.13 4.15
N HIS A 138 -5.07 1.67 2.92
CA HIS A 138 -5.89 0.60 2.38
C HIS A 138 -4.98 -0.58 2.05
N ILE A 139 -5.23 -1.72 2.67
CA ILE A 139 -4.44 -2.94 2.51
C ILE A 139 -5.29 -3.96 1.78
N PHE A 140 -4.93 -4.23 0.54
CA PHE A 140 -5.55 -5.22 -0.31
C PHE A 140 -4.83 -6.55 -0.21
N LEU A 141 -5.59 -7.63 -0.07
CA LEU A 141 -5.06 -8.99 -0.05
C LEU A 141 -6.10 -10.00 -0.57
N PRO A 142 -5.67 -11.21 -0.97
CA PRO A 142 -6.57 -12.32 -1.25
C PRO A 142 -7.43 -12.68 -0.05
N HIS A 143 -8.53 -13.39 -0.26
CA HIS A 143 -9.36 -13.90 0.83
C HIS A 143 -8.60 -14.84 1.76
N GLN A 144 -7.63 -15.56 1.20
CA GLN A 144 -6.75 -16.48 1.90
C GLN A 144 -5.30 -15.99 1.76
N PRO A 145 -4.87 -15.02 2.59
CA PRO A 145 -3.48 -14.56 2.57
C PRO A 145 -2.52 -15.68 3.00
N SER A 146 -1.27 -15.61 2.52
CA SER A 146 -0.22 -16.53 2.96
C SER A 146 0.07 -16.34 4.46
N ALA A 147 0.64 -17.37 5.09
CA ALA A 147 1.03 -17.30 6.51
C ALA A 147 2.00 -16.13 6.79
N SER A 148 2.89 -15.80 5.85
CA SER A 148 3.80 -14.66 5.97
C SER A 148 3.07 -13.31 5.96
N VAL A 149 2.04 -13.15 5.12
CA VAL A 149 1.21 -11.94 5.13
C VAL A 149 0.37 -11.86 6.41
N VAL A 150 -0.19 -12.98 6.88
CA VAL A 150 -0.92 -13.02 8.17
C VAL A 150 -0.02 -12.59 9.32
N ALA A 151 1.21 -13.10 9.38
CA ALA A 151 2.18 -12.74 10.40
C ALA A 151 2.58 -11.25 10.33
N LEU A 152 2.74 -10.70 9.12
CA LEU A 152 2.99 -9.27 8.92
C LEU A 152 1.83 -8.42 9.47
N LEU A 153 0.60 -8.74 9.07
CA LEU A 153 -0.59 -8.00 9.54
C LEU A 153 -0.72 -8.07 11.06
N ALA A 154 -0.48 -9.23 11.67
CA ALA A 154 -0.48 -9.39 13.12
C ALA A 154 0.62 -8.56 13.79
N GLY A 155 1.83 -8.53 13.22
CA GLY A 155 2.94 -7.70 13.70
C GLY A 155 2.68 -6.19 13.56
N TRP A 156 1.81 -5.81 12.63
CA TRP A 156 1.25 -4.47 12.48
C TRP A 156 0.04 -4.20 13.38
N GLY A 157 -0.36 -5.16 14.23
CA GLY A 157 -1.54 -5.03 15.09
C GLY A 157 -2.87 -5.10 14.35
N ILE A 158 -2.86 -5.48 13.07
CA ILE A 158 -4.05 -5.68 12.25
C ILE A 158 -4.56 -7.10 12.48
N ASP A 159 -5.61 -7.19 13.27
CA ASP A 159 -6.30 -8.44 13.58
C ASP A 159 -7.69 -8.45 12.93
N PRO A 160 -7.96 -9.33 11.94
CA PRO A 160 -9.27 -9.46 11.33
C PRO A 160 -10.42 -9.73 12.32
N ALA A 161 -10.14 -10.29 13.50
CA ALA A 161 -11.14 -10.50 14.55
C ALA A 161 -11.52 -9.19 15.27
N LYS A 162 -10.66 -8.15 15.21
CA LYS A 162 -10.89 -6.83 15.81
C LYS A 162 -11.49 -5.81 14.85
N VAL A 163 -11.93 -6.25 13.67
CA VAL A 163 -12.62 -5.40 12.69
C VAL A 163 -13.83 -4.75 13.35
N THR A 164 -13.87 -3.42 13.35
CA THR A 164 -14.96 -2.65 13.96
C THR A 164 -16.18 -2.61 13.04
N ARG A 165 -15.97 -2.56 11.72
CA ARG A 165 -17.04 -2.49 10.71
C ARG A 165 -16.70 -3.29 9.46
N ARG A 166 -17.73 -3.93 8.90
CA ARG A 166 -17.65 -4.66 7.62
C ARG A 166 -18.55 -3.98 6.60
N TRP A 167 -18.01 -3.70 5.43
CA TRP A 167 -18.70 -3.01 4.35
C TRP A 167 -18.58 -3.77 3.03
N PRO A 168 -19.54 -3.62 2.10
CA PRO A 168 -19.35 -4.09 0.74
C PRO A 168 -18.18 -3.36 0.07
N TYR A 169 -17.33 -4.09 -0.66
CA TYR A 169 -16.16 -3.57 -1.37
C TYR A 169 -16.47 -2.36 -2.27
N ARG A 170 -17.65 -2.33 -2.89
CA ARG A 170 -18.12 -1.19 -3.70
C ARG A 170 -18.15 0.15 -2.95
N ARG A 171 -18.15 0.16 -1.61
CA ARG A 171 -18.12 1.38 -0.79
C ARG A 171 -16.74 2.05 -0.71
N LEU A 172 -15.69 1.40 -1.21
CA LEU A 172 -14.37 2.04 -1.33
C LEU A 172 -14.34 3.16 -2.40
N HIS A 173 -15.30 3.19 -3.33
CA HIS A 173 -15.37 4.20 -4.39
C HIS A 173 -14.04 4.38 -5.14
N LEU A 174 -13.35 5.52 -4.94
CA LEU A 174 -12.08 5.85 -5.58
C LEU A 174 -10.89 5.09 -4.97
N ALA A 175 -11.00 4.66 -3.72
CA ALA A 175 -10.02 3.82 -3.05
C ALA A 175 -10.16 2.34 -3.41
N ARG A 176 -10.95 1.97 -4.42
CA ARG A 176 -10.95 0.60 -4.95
C ARG A 176 -9.65 0.36 -5.70
N LEU A 177 -9.06 -0.82 -5.55
CA LEU A 177 -7.86 -1.21 -6.28
C LEU A 177 -8.03 -1.00 -7.80
N GLU A 178 -9.20 -1.35 -8.34
CA GLU A 178 -9.51 -1.18 -9.75
C GLU A 178 -9.52 0.29 -10.18
N SER A 179 -10.01 1.19 -9.34
CA SER A 179 -10.02 2.62 -9.63
C SER A 179 -8.61 3.23 -9.53
N MET A 180 -7.83 2.81 -8.53
CA MET A 180 -6.45 3.28 -8.33
C MET A 180 -5.53 2.87 -9.48
N PHE A 181 -5.69 1.66 -10.01
CA PHE A 181 -4.84 1.09 -11.05
C PHE A 181 -5.44 1.14 -12.47
N GLY A 182 -6.59 1.81 -12.65
CA GLY A 182 -7.24 1.98 -13.95
C GLY A 182 -7.68 0.66 -14.59
N LEU A 183 -8.27 -0.23 -13.80
CA LEU A 183 -8.73 -1.58 -14.15
C LEU A 183 -10.26 -1.69 -14.19
N GLU A 184 -10.95 -0.60 -14.53
CA GLU A 184 -12.41 -0.58 -14.54
C GLU A 184 -12.98 -1.66 -15.48
N GLY A 185 -13.98 -2.40 -14.99
CA GLY A 185 -14.61 -3.52 -15.70
C GLY A 185 -14.14 -4.92 -15.26
N LEU A 186 -13.23 -5.04 -14.29
CA LEU A 186 -12.77 -6.33 -13.74
C LEU A 186 -13.45 -6.77 -12.43
N SER A 187 -14.58 -6.15 -12.05
CA SER A 187 -15.30 -6.36 -10.79
C SER A 187 -16.28 -7.53 -10.81
#